data_AF-A0AAN8QPC7-F1
#
_entry.id   AF-A0AAN8QPC7-F1
#
_cell.length_a   1.000
_cell.length_b   1.000
_cell.length_c   1.000
_cell.angle_alpha   90.00
_cell.angle_beta   90.00
_cell.angle_gamma   90.00
#
_symmetry.space_group_name_H-M   'P 1'
#
loop_
_entity.id
_entity.type
_entity.pdbx_description
1 polymer ?
#
loop_
_entity_poly.entity_id
_entity_poly.type
_entity_poly.pdbx_seq_one_letter_code
_entity_poly.pdbx_strand_id
1 'polypeptide(L)'
;MTGGNSPIGYLKAYHTNLYLSADPMKVREALEEGIAAATMFNPPEKRTEVSETQLRVAFDGDAVLFSDESERIFKAHGLDKFFEHEKAHENTLLDHGPLKGFLESLGKLQKKFYAKGQRLDCPIRTYLVTARSAASSGTRALKTLRSWGLETDEALFLAGAPKGPMLEKIRPHIFFDDQMFHVEGAAQLGTVAAHVPYGVAQKTAPEEAC
;
A
#
# COMPACT_ATOMS: atom_id res chain seq x y z
N MET A 1 -13.32 -0.90 -26.40
CA MET A 1 -13.73 -2.32 -26.44
C MET A 1 -12.54 -3.14 -26.93
N THR A 2 -12.01 -4.08 -26.15
CA THR A 2 -10.77 -4.83 -26.49
C THR A 2 -11.02 -6.11 -27.30
N GLY A 3 -12.26 -6.37 -27.74
CA GLY A 3 -12.59 -7.53 -28.57
C GLY A 3 -12.30 -8.89 -27.92
N GLY A 4 -12.20 -8.95 -26.59
CA GLY A 4 -11.84 -10.17 -25.84
C GLY A 4 -10.37 -10.24 -25.40
N ASN A 5 -9.51 -9.34 -25.89
CA ASN A 5 -8.13 -9.25 -25.43
C ASN A 5 -8.02 -8.53 -24.08
N SER A 6 -6.99 -8.89 -23.31
CA SER A 6 -6.72 -8.24 -22.03
C SER A 6 -6.51 -6.73 -22.20
N PRO A 7 -7.11 -5.88 -21.34
CA PRO A 7 -6.90 -4.44 -21.37
C PRO A 7 -5.50 -4.03 -20.89
N ILE A 8 -4.73 -4.92 -20.26
CA ILE A 8 -3.49 -4.59 -19.55
C ILE A 8 -2.42 -4.00 -20.50
N GLY A 9 -2.29 -4.53 -21.72
CA GLY A 9 -1.35 -3.98 -22.70
C GLY A 9 -1.60 -2.50 -23.03
N TYR A 10 -2.86 -2.07 -23.04
CA TYR A 10 -3.21 -0.66 -23.23
C TYR A 10 -2.84 0.18 -22.01
N LEU A 11 -3.06 -0.33 -20.79
CA LEU A 11 -2.72 0.39 -19.56
C LEU A 11 -1.23 0.73 -19.50
N LYS A 12 -0.38 -0.19 -19.96
CA LYS A 12 1.07 0.03 -20.09
C LYS A 12 1.39 1.13 -21.10
N ALA A 13 0.75 1.09 -22.28
CA ALA A 13 0.93 2.10 -23.32
C ALA A 13 0.47 3.51 -22.89
N TYR A 14 -0.57 3.60 -22.04
CA TYR A 14 -1.05 4.86 -21.47
C TYR A 14 -0.26 5.35 -20.25
N HIS A 15 0.84 4.68 -19.87
CA HIS A 15 1.62 5.00 -18.67
C HIS A 15 0.76 5.09 -17.40
N THR A 16 -0.18 4.15 -17.27
CA THR A 16 -1.12 4.11 -16.14
C THR A 16 -0.37 4.04 -14.82
N ASN A 17 -0.62 4.98 -13.91
CA ASN A 17 0.04 5.01 -12.60
C ASN A 17 -0.64 4.12 -11.55
N LEU A 18 -1.92 3.80 -11.73
CA LEU A 18 -2.68 2.91 -10.85
C LEU A 18 -3.85 2.27 -11.63
N TYR A 19 -4.00 0.95 -11.54
CA TYR A 19 -5.14 0.21 -12.06
C TYR A 19 -5.97 -0.41 -10.92
N LEU A 20 -7.26 -0.08 -10.87
CA LEU A 20 -8.20 -0.62 -9.88
C LEU A 20 -9.29 -1.43 -10.59
N SER A 21 -9.60 -2.61 -10.05
CA SER A 21 -10.59 -3.51 -10.63
C SER A 21 -11.27 -4.34 -9.55
N ALA A 22 -12.49 -4.82 -9.81
CA ALA A 22 -13.12 -5.87 -9.01
C ALA A 22 -12.63 -7.28 -9.39
N ASP A 23 -11.92 -7.41 -10.53
CA ASP A 23 -11.42 -8.68 -11.05
C ASP A 23 -9.96 -8.91 -10.58
N PRO A 24 -9.71 -9.85 -9.65
CA PRO A 24 -8.39 -10.11 -9.12
C PRO A 24 -7.41 -10.70 -10.15
N MET A 25 -7.90 -11.37 -11.19
CA MET A 25 -7.02 -11.94 -12.22
C MET A 25 -6.41 -10.84 -13.08
N LYS A 26 -7.22 -9.85 -13.49
CA LYS A 26 -6.72 -8.67 -14.22
C LYS A 26 -5.76 -7.83 -13.38
N VAL A 27 -5.97 -7.77 -12.05
CA VAL A 27 -5.05 -7.07 -11.14
C VAL A 27 -3.70 -7.75 -11.10
N ARG A 28 -3.64 -9.09 -11.00
CA ARG A 28 -2.38 -9.84 -11.04
C ARG A 28 -1.64 -9.62 -12.36
N GLU A 29 -2.35 -9.73 -13.49
CA GLU A 29 -1.77 -9.49 -14.81
C GLU A 29 -1.19 -8.06 -14.94
N ALA A 30 -1.88 -7.05 -14.39
CA ALA A 30 -1.37 -5.68 -14.34
C ALA A 30 -0.07 -5.55 -13.53
N LEU A 31 -0.01 -6.19 -12.36
CA LEU A 31 1.18 -6.20 -11.51
C LEU A 31 2.37 -6.88 -12.20
N GLU A 32 2.13 -8.00 -12.90
CA GLU A 32 3.16 -8.72 -13.68
C GLU A 32 3.73 -7.86 -14.81
N GLU A 33 2.91 -6.98 -15.41
CA GLU A 33 3.33 -6.00 -16.41
C GLU A 33 3.99 -4.74 -15.82
N GLY A 34 4.20 -4.70 -14.49
CA GLY A 34 4.84 -3.59 -13.78
C GLY A 34 3.92 -2.39 -13.55
N ILE A 35 2.61 -2.58 -13.65
CA ILE A 35 1.60 -1.55 -13.39
C ILE A 35 1.13 -1.70 -11.95
N ALA A 36 1.20 -0.61 -11.16
CA ALA A 36 0.64 -0.61 -9.82
C ALA A 36 -0.86 -0.92 -9.90
N ALA A 37 -1.32 -1.97 -9.20
CA ALA A 37 -2.71 -2.39 -9.27
C ALA A 37 -3.22 -2.99 -7.96
N ALA A 38 -4.54 -2.93 -7.77
CA ALA A 38 -5.20 -3.52 -6.61
C ALA A 38 -6.66 -3.91 -6.90
N THR A 39 -7.13 -4.95 -6.22
CA THR A 39 -8.52 -5.41 -6.27
C THR A 39 -9.36 -4.63 -5.28
N MET A 40 -10.41 -3.95 -5.73
CA MET A 40 -11.24 -3.11 -4.87
C MET A 40 -12.29 -3.91 -4.08
N PHE A 41 -12.42 -3.58 -2.80
CA PHE A 41 -13.44 -4.08 -1.89
C PHE A 41 -14.23 -2.90 -1.33
N ASN A 42 -15.53 -2.92 -1.58
CA ASN A 42 -16.43 -1.89 -1.10
C ASN A 42 -17.05 -2.31 0.26
N PRO A 43 -17.26 -1.36 1.17
CA PRO A 43 -17.99 -1.62 2.41
C PRO A 43 -19.41 -2.15 2.13
N PRO A 44 -19.88 -3.17 2.88
CA PRO A 44 -21.16 -3.83 2.61
C PRO A 44 -22.39 -3.02 3.04
N GLU A 45 -22.32 -2.25 4.13
CA GLU A 45 -23.50 -1.60 4.72
C GLU A 45 -23.50 -0.09 4.58
N LYS A 46 -22.49 0.59 5.14
CA LYS A 46 -22.36 2.05 5.07
C LYS A 46 -20.90 2.45 4.91
N ARG A 47 -20.65 3.32 3.93
CA ARG A 47 -19.32 3.93 3.75
C ARG A 47 -19.11 5.03 4.77
N THR A 48 -17.93 5.06 5.34
CA THR A 48 -17.47 6.18 6.16
C THR A 48 -17.42 7.44 5.30
N GLU A 49 -17.93 8.55 5.83
CA GLU A 49 -17.84 9.85 5.15
C GLU A 49 -16.38 10.28 5.05
N VAL A 50 -15.95 10.62 3.83
CA VAL A 50 -14.60 11.07 3.53
C VAL A 50 -14.60 12.56 3.23
N SER A 51 -13.41 13.17 3.23
CA SER A 51 -13.28 14.60 2.95
C SER A 51 -13.64 14.93 1.50
N GLU A 52 -14.48 15.93 1.27
CA GLU A 52 -14.83 16.39 -0.09
C GLU A 52 -13.73 17.26 -0.73
N THR A 53 -12.83 17.83 0.09
CA THR A 53 -11.81 18.80 -0.34
C THR A 53 -10.39 18.24 -0.38
N GLN A 54 -10.16 17.06 0.22
CA GLN A 54 -8.84 16.45 0.30
C GLN A 54 -8.91 14.95 0.02
N LEU A 55 -8.25 14.51 -1.05
CA LEU A 55 -8.00 13.12 -1.34
C LEU A 55 -7.06 12.53 -0.28
N ARG A 56 -7.51 11.48 0.41
CA ARG A 56 -6.73 10.77 1.43
C ARG A 56 -6.45 9.36 0.98
N VAL A 57 -5.17 9.00 0.87
CA VAL A 57 -4.74 7.68 0.40
C VAL A 57 -3.88 7.02 1.46
N ALA A 58 -4.30 5.87 1.95
CA ALA A 58 -3.57 5.10 2.95
C ALA A 58 -2.93 3.86 2.32
N PHE A 59 -1.70 3.56 2.74
CA PHE A 59 -0.92 2.43 2.24
C PHE A 59 -0.38 1.63 3.41
N ASP A 60 -0.41 0.31 3.30
CA ASP A 60 0.54 -0.50 4.04
C ASP A 60 1.98 -0.28 3.57
N GLY A 61 2.94 -0.65 4.41
CA GLY A 61 4.36 -0.60 4.09
C GLY A 61 4.80 -1.80 3.27
N ASP A 62 5.04 -2.92 3.95
CA ASP A 62 5.61 -4.14 3.36
C ASP A 62 4.66 -4.74 2.31
N ALA A 63 5.22 -5.31 1.24
CA ALA A 63 4.49 -5.85 0.09
C ALA A 63 3.52 -4.87 -0.64
N VAL A 64 3.51 -3.60 -0.29
CA VAL A 64 2.71 -2.54 -0.93
C VAL A 64 3.62 -1.41 -1.44
N LEU A 65 4.24 -0.66 -0.53
CA LEU A 65 5.22 0.39 -0.84
C LEU A 65 6.65 -0.15 -0.90
N PHE A 66 6.96 -1.08 0.00
CA PHE A 66 8.23 -1.80 0.06
C PHE A 66 8.06 -3.21 -0.50
N SER A 67 9.18 -3.86 -0.81
CA SER A 67 9.18 -5.27 -1.18
C SER A 67 8.69 -6.15 -0.03
N ASP A 68 8.52 -7.44 -0.30
CA ASP A 68 8.15 -8.45 0.71
C ASP A 68 9.38 -9.05 1.43
N GLU A 69 10.55 -8.40 1.36
CA GLU A 69 11.80 -8.85 1.99
C GLU A 69 11.64 -9.10 3.49
N SER A 70 11.14 -8.12 4.23
CA SER A 70 11.01 -8.22 5.68
C SER A 70 9.93 -9.24 6.09
N GLU A 71 8.86 -9.38 5.30
CA GLU A 71 7.82 -10.40 5.50
C GLU A 71 8.39 -11.82 5.32
N ARG A 72 9.26 -12.04 4.33
CA ARG A 72 9.95 -13.33 4.13
C ARG A 72 10.78 -13.71 5.34
N ILE A 73 11.51 -12.74 5.90
CA ILE A 73 12.36 -12.98 7.07
C ILE A 73 11.52 -13.34 8.29
N PHE A 74 10.43 -12.60 8.53
CA PHE A 74 9.50 -12.88 9.61
C PHE A 74 8.89 -14.28 9.49
N LYS A 75 8.39 -14.66 8.31
CA LYS A 75 7.79 -16.00 8.10
C LYS A 75 8.80 -17.13 8.23
N ALA A 76 10.04 -16.93 7.79
CA ALA A 76 11.06 -17.99 7.80
C ALA A 76 11.76 -18.13 9.16
N HIS A 77 11.96 -17.03 9.89
CA HIS A 77 12.85 -17.00 11.06
C HIS A 77 12.22 -16.41 12.33
N GLY A 78 10.97 -15.96 12.26
CA GLY A 78 10.23 -15.39 13.38
C GLY A 78 10.60 -13.94 13.71
N LEU A 79 9.98 -13.43 14.77
CA LEU A 79 9.98 -12.01 15.12
C LEU A 79 11.34 -11.49 15.60
N ASP A 80 12.08 -12.30 16.38
CA ASP A 80 13.40 -11.90 16.90
C ASP A 80 14.40 -11.67 15.76
N LYS A 81 14.43 -12.59 14.80
CA LYS A 81 15.30 -12.50 13.62
C LYS A 81 14.91 -11.36 12.70
N PHE A 82 13.61 -11.08 12.59
CA PHE A 82 13.14 -9.88 11.91
C PHE A 82 13.70 -8.60 12.57
N PHE A 83 13.63 -8.46 13.90
CA PHE A 83 14.14 -7.26 14.58
C PHE A 83 15.67 -7.13 14.48
N GLU A 84 16.41 -8.24 14.63
CA GLU A 84 17.86 -8.26 14.41
C GLU A 84 18.21 -7.80 12.99
N HIS A 85 17.47 -8.30 12.00
CA HIS A 85 17.67 -7.95 10.61
C HIS A 85 17.40 -6.46 10.34
N GLU A 86 16.26 -5.93 10.81
CA GLU A 86 15.89 -4.53 10.62
C GLU A 86 16.89 -3.59 11.31
N LYS A 87 17.42 -3.97 12.48
CA LYS A 87 18.46 -3.20 13.18
C LYS A 87 19.79 -3.23 12.43
N ALA A 88 20.21 -4.40 11.94
CA ALA A 88 21.46 -4.53 11.18
C ALA A 88 21.41 -3.76 9.84
N HIS A 89 20.23 -3.68 9.22
CA HIS A 89 20.01 -3.04 7.93
C HIS A 89 19.35 -1.67 8.03
N GLU A 90 19.39 -1.01 9.19
CA GLU A 90 18.68 0.26 9.42
C GLU A 90 19.12 1.38 8.44
N ASN A 91 20.34 1.30 7.89
CA ASN A 91 20.87 2.25 6.90
C ASN A 91 20.87 1.71 5.47
N THR A 92 20.40 0.49 5.26
CA THR A 92 20.18 -0.10 3.94
C THR A 92 18.74 0.13 3.54
N LEU A 93 18.49 0.68 2.36
CA LEU A 93 17.12 0.97 1.91
C LEU A 93 16.34 -0.33 1.72
N LEU A 94 15.02 -0.27 1.92
CA LEU A 94 14.13 -1.35 1.49
C LEU A 94 13.99 -1.30 -0.04
N ASP A 95 13.88 -2.47 -0.65
CA ASP A 95 13.47 -2.57 -2.05
C ASP A 95 12.03 -2.09 -2.22
N HIS A 96 11.66 -1.79 -3.47
CA HIS A 96 10.37 -1.20 -3.78
C HIS A 96 9.27 -2.24 -3.95
N GLY A 97 8.11 -1.91 -3.42
CA GLY A 97 6.86 -2.62 -3.68
C GLY A 97 6.16 -2.08 -4.94
N PRO A 98 5.08 -2.75 -5.36
CA PRO A 98 4.38 -2.44 -6.61
C PRO A 98 3.74 -1.05 -6.62
N LEU A 99 3.36 -0.48 -5.46
CA LEU A 99 2.67 0.81 -5.39
C LEU A 99 3.62 2.00 -5.19
N LYS A 100 4.95 1.80 -5.13
CA LYS A 100 5.92 2.91 -5.03
C LYS A 100 5.72 3.95 -6.12
N GLY A 101 5.59 3.53 -7.39
CA GLY A 101 5.44 4.46 -8.52
C GLY A 101 4.16 5.30 -8.45
N PHE A 102 3.10 4.74 -7.88
CA PHE A 102 1.87 5.48 -7.61
C PHE A 102 2.07 6.53 -6.51
N LEU A 103 2.71 6.17 -5.39
CA LEU A 103 3.05 7.12 -4.33
C LEU A 103 3.98 8.24 -4.84
N GLU A 104 4.95 7.93 -5.71
CA GLU A 104 5.80 8.94 -6.34
C GLU A 104 4.99 9.91 -7.21
N SER A 105 3.96 9.42 -7.88
CA SER A 105 3.08 10.26 -8.70
C SER A 105 2.26 11.21 -7.82
N LEU A 106 1.72 10.73 -6.69
CA LEU A 106 1.07 11.58 -5.69
C LEU A 106 2.06 12.61 -5.10
N GLY A 107 3.26 12.18 -4.73
CA GLY A 107 4.29 13.06 -4.17
C GLY A 107 4.73 14.16 -5.14
N LYS A 108 4.81 13.87 -6.46
CA LYS A 108 5.06 14.88 -7.49
C LYS A 108 3.95 15.93 -7.54
N LEU A 109 2.69 15.54 -7.36
CA LEU A 109 1.56 16.47 -7.28
C LEU A 109 1.62 17.31 -6.01
N GLN A 110 1.86 16.69 -4.85
CA GLN A 110 2.00 17.38 -3.57
C GLN A 110 3.10 18.45 -3.61
N LYS A 111 4.26 18.12 -4.19
CA LYS A 111 5.39 19.06 -4.35
C LYS A 111 5.03 20.35 -5.08
N LYS A 112 4.07 20.33 -6.02
CA LYS A 112 3.59 21.55 -6.70
C LYS A 112 2.87 22.53 -5.76
N PHE A 113 2.21 22.02 -4.72
CA PHE A 113 1.58 22.85 -3.69
C PHE A 113 2.62 23.31 -2.66
N TYR A 114 3.56 22.43 -2.30
CA TYR A 114 4.61 22.76 -1.33
C TYR A 114 5.50 23.89 -1.83
N ALA A 115 5.87 23.87 -3.12
CA ALA A 115 6.64 24.95 -3.76
C ALA A 115 5.94 26.31 -3.73
N LYS A 116 4.61 26.35 -3.52
CA LYS A 116 3.81 27.57 -3.37
C LYS A 116 3.59 27.97 -1.92
N GLY A 117 4.19 27.26 -0.97
CA GLY A 117 3.94 27.46 0.46
C GLY A 117 2.58 26.91 0.94
N GLN A 118 1.85 26.17 0.10
CA GLN A 118 0.50 25.67 0.36
C GLN A 118 0.51 24.22 0.85
N ARG A 119 1.46 23.87 1.73
CA ARG A 119 1.60 22.50 2.23
C ARG A 119 0.37 22.04 3.02
N LEU A 120 -0.15 22.91 3.87
CA LEU A 120 -1.31 22.61 4.71
C LEU A 120 -2.62 22.55 3.90
N ASP A 121 -2.69 23.27 2.78
CA ASP A 121 -3.85 23.32 1.88
C ASP A 121 -3.74 22.29 0.74
N CYS A 122 -2.78 21.37 0.80
CA CYS A 122 -2.61 20.38 -0.24
C CYS A 122 -3.85 19.46 -0.32
N PRO A 123 -4.47 19.32 -1.50
CA PRO A 123 -5.68 18.52 -1.66
C PRO A 123 -5.38 17.01 -1.70
N ILE A 124 -4.14 16.60 -1.45
CA ILE A 124 -3.71 15.20 -1.41
C ILE A 124 -2.98 14.98 -0.10
N ARG A 125 -3.41 13.97 0.65
CA ARG A 125 -2.79 13.54 1.90
C ARG A 125 -2.53 12.03 1.85
N THR A 126 -1.29 11.64 2.15
CA THR A 126 -0.85 10.26 2.10
C THR A 126 -0.51 9.74 3.49
N TYR A 127 -0.86 8.48 3.75
CA TYR A 127 -0.66 7.83 5.04
C TYR A 127 0.10 6.52 4.86
N LEU A 128 1.14 6.32 5.65
CA LEU A 128 1.69 4.99 5.89
C LEU A 128 0.97 4.38 7.10
N VAL A 129 0.34 3.22 6.95
CA VAL A 129 -0.37 2.49 8.00
C VAL A 129 0.19 1.08 8.10
N THR A 130 1.17 0.89 8.97
CA THR A 130 2.00 -0.32 8.97
C THR A 130 1.98 -1.05 10.31
N ALA A 131 2.06 -2.38 10.25
CA ALA A 131 2.25 -3.22 11.44
C ALA A 131 3.65 -3.08 12.06
N ARG A 132 4.61 -2.45 11.37
CA ARG A 132 5.94 -2.15 11.91
C ARG A 132 5.84 -1.32 13.20
N SER A 133 6.82 -1.49 14.08
CA SER A 133 6.96 -0.71 15.30
C SER A 133 7.89 0.48 15.04
N ALA A 134 7.47 1.68 15.45
CA ALA A 134 8.32 2.87 15.36
C ALA A 134 9.64 2.72 16.14
N ALA A 135 9.64 1.92 17.22
CA ALA A 135 10.80 1.75 18.09
C ALA A 135 11.84 0.76 17.57
N SER A 136 11.45 -0.20 16.72
CA SER A 136 12.33 -1.32 16.36
C SER A 136 12.45 -1.61 14.86
N SER A 137 11.42 -1.33 14.04
CA SER A 137 11.44 -1.66 12.61
C SER A 137 10.97 -0.52 11.69
N GLY A 138 10.54 0.61 12.25
CA GLY A 138 10.04 1.76 11.50
C GLY A 138 11.12 2.66 10.92
N THR A 139 12.30 2.73 11.54
CA THR A 139 13.37 3.65 11.14
C THR A 139 13.85 3.39 9.70
N ARG A 140 14.06 2.12 9.33
CA ARG A 140 14.47 1.73 7.96
C ARG A 140 13.43 2.15 6.92
N ALA A 141 12.14 1.97 7.22
CA ALA A 141 11.03 2.37 6.36
C ALA A 141 10.99 3.89 6.15
N LEU A 142 11.10 4.68 7.22
CA LEU A 142 11.12 6.14 7.14
C LEU A 142 12.34 6.67 6.37
N LYS A 143 13.53 6.10 6.60
CA LYS A 143 14.74 6.44 5.83
C LYS A 143 14.57 6.11 4.35
N THR A 144 13.92 4.98 4.03
CA THR A 144 13.62 4.58 2.66
C THR A 144 12.72 5.59 1.96
N LEU A 145 11.59 5.95 2.58
CA LEU A 145 10.68 6.98 2.02
C LEU A 145 11.39 8.31 1.79
N ARG A 146 12.19 8.76 2.78
CA ARG A 146 12.97 10.00 2.67
C ARG A 146 13.99 9.95 1.52
N SER A 147 14.68 8.82 1.34
CA SER A 147 15.62 8.59 0.24
C SER A 147 14.93 8.70 -1.14
N TRP A 148 13.71 8.20 -1.25
CA TRP A 148 12.88 8.35 -2.46
C TRP A 148 12.33 9.77 -2.64
N GLY A 149 12.62 10.68 -1.71
CA GLY A 149 12.07 12.04 -1.70
C GLY A 149 10.56 12.06 -1.51
N LEU A 150 10.02 11.03 -0.83
CA LEU A 150 8.61 10.89 -0.49
C LEU A 150 8.47 11.17 1.01
N GLU A 151 7.72 12.22 1.32
CA GLU A 151 7.33 12.53 2.69
C GLU A 151 5.86 12.17 2.81
N THR A 152 5.55 11.04 3.42
CA THR A 152 4.16 10.76 3.82
C THR A 152 3.73 11.81 4.83
N ASP A 153 2.52 12.33 4.68
CA ASP A 153 2.02 13.37 5.59
C ASP A 153 1.90 12.83 7.02
N GLU A 154 1.52 11.56 7.15
CA GLU A 154 1.46 10.84 8.44
C GLU A 154 1.96 9.40 8.28
N ALA A 155 2.70 8.92 9.29
CA ALA A 155 3.13 7.53 9.40
C ALA A 155 2.64 6.94 10.73
N LEU A 156 1.76 5.95 10.63
CA LEU A 156 1.09 5.28 11.73
C LEU A 156 1.70 3.89 11.92
N PHE A 157 2.56 3.78 12.92
CA PHE A 157 3.22 2.52 13.31
C PHE A 157 2.40 1.83 14.39
N LEU A 158 1.80 0.69 14.04
CA LEU A 158 0.81 0.03 14.88
C LEU A 158 1.40 -1.09 15.74
N ALA A 159 2.65 -1.49 15.49
CA ALA A 159 3.31 -2.58 16.23
C ALA A 159 2.44 -3.85 16.34
N GLY A 160 1.77 -4.23 15.25
CA GLY A 160 0.88 -5.39 15.17
C GLY A 160 -0.57 -5.15 15.62
N ALA A 161 -0.91 -3.97 16.14
CA ALA A 161 -2.29 -3.64 16.47
C ALA A 161 -3.19 -3.57 15.21
N PRO A 162 -4.50 -3.85 15.32
CA PRO A 162 -5.43 -3.76 14.20
C PRO A 162 -5.41 -2.38 13.52
N LYS A 163 -5.46 -2.37 12.18
CA LYS A 163 -5.45 -1.13 11.38
C LYS A 163 -6.77 -0.36 11.43
N GLY A 164 -7.88 -1.08 11.60
CA GLY A 164 -9.25 -0.57 11.56
C GLY A 164 -9.50 0.74 12.33
N PRO A 165 -9.21 0.80 13.64
CA PRO A 165 -9.47 2.01 14.44
C PRO A 165 -8.76 3.26 13.92
N MET A 166 -7.56 3.11 13.36
CA MET A 166 -6.83 4.22 12.76
C MET A 166 -7.41 4.63 11.41
N LEU A 167 -7.87 3.67 10.61
CA LEU A 167 -8.56 3.94 9.34
C LEU A 167 -9.88 4.70 9.56
N GLU A 168 -10.67 4.34 10.57
CA GLU A 168 -11.88 5.10 10.96
C GLU A 168 -11.57 6.53 11.39
N LYS A 169 -10.41 6.75 12.01
CA LYS A 169 -9.97 8.07 12.46
C LYS A 169 -9.52 8.95 11.30
N ILE A 170 -8.68 8.43 10.40
CA ILE A 170 -8.11 9.21 9.29
C ILE A 170 -9.05 9.29 8.08
N ARG A 171 -10.03 8.38 7.97
CA ARG A 171 -11.07 8.31 6.93
C ARG A 171 -10.48 8.44 5.52
N PRO A 172 -9.63 7.48 5.11
CA PRO A 172 -9.06 7.53 3.78
C PRO A 172 -10.12 7.24 2.72
N HIS A 173 -9.94 7.80 1.52
CA HIS A 173 -10.76 7.46 0.36
C HIS A 173 -10.51 6.03 -0.11
N ILE A 174 -9.28 5.56 0.06
CA ILE A 174 -8.87 4.20 -0.25
C ILE A 174 -7.69 3.81 0.63
N PHE A 175 -7.72 2.56 1.10
CA PHE A 175 -6.64 1.92 1.83
C PHE A 175 -6.09 0.72 1.04
N PHE A 176 -4.78 0.66 0.85
CA PHE A 176 -4.09 -0.43 0.15
C PHE A 176 -3.36 -1.34 1.13
N ASP A 177 -3.58 -2.65 1.01
CA ASP A 177 -2.97 -3.67 1.86
C ASP A 177 -2.78 -4.96 1.06
N ASP A 178 -1.73 -5.72 1.34
CA ASP A 178 -1.50 -7.02 0.70
C ASP A 178 -2.23 -8.16 1.42
N GLN A 179 -2.67 -7.97 2.66
CA GLN A 179 -3.32 -9.02 3.44
C GLN A 179 -4.84 -8.89 3.43
N MET A 180 -5.53 -9.93 2.94
CA MET A 180 -6.99 -9.91 2.83
C MET A 180 -7.69 -9.66 4.18
N PHE A 181 -7.13 -10.17 5.29
CA PHE A 181 -7.66 -9.90 6.63
C PHE A 181 -7.71 -8.40 6.98
N HIS A 182 -6.71 -7.62 6.58
CA HIS A 182 -6.70 -6.17 6.78
C HIS A 182 -7.68 -5.46 5.83
N VAL A 183 -7.79 -5.93 4.58
CA VAL A 183 -8.73 -5.40 3.57
C VAL A 183 -10.18 -5.60 4.02
N GLU A 184 -10.53 -6.82 4.45
CA GLU A 184 -11.86 -7.16 4.94
C GLU A 184 -12.19 -6.40 6.23
N GLY A 185 -11.26 -6.35 7.18
CA GLY A 185 -11.45 -5.60 8.42
C GLY A 185 -11.68 -4.11 8.19
N ALA A 186 -10.96 -3.51 7.23
CA ALA A 186 -11.18 -2.12 6.82
C ALA A 186 -12.56 -1.93 6.15
N ALA A 187 -12.95 -2.84 5.26
CA ALA A 187 -14.24 -2.79 4.58
C ALA A 187 -15.43 -2.94 5.54
N GLN A 188 -15.32 -3.81 6.55
CA GLN A 188 -16.32 -3.97 7.62
C GLN A 188 -16.52 -2.68 8.42
N LEU A 189 -15.44 -1.90 8.61
CA LEU A 189 -15.48 -0.60 9.31
C LEU A 189 -15.78 0.59 8.38
N GLY A 190 -16.36 0.33 7.21
CA GLY A 190 -16.82 1.39 6.31
C GLY A 190 -15.73 2.04 5.45
N THR A 191 -14.49 1.55 5.50
CA THR A 191 -13.37 2.07 4.69
C THR A 191 -13.30 1.33 3.35
N VAL A 192 -13.23 2.05 2.23
CA VAL A 192 -12.93 1.42 0.94
C VAL A 192 -11.50 0.91 0.97
N ALA A 193 -11.32 -0.39 0.75
CA ALA A 193 -10.03 -1.05 0.82
C ALA A 193 -9.72 -1.71 -0.53
N ALA A 194 -8.43 -1.87 -0.84
CA ALA A 194 -7.99 -2.50 -2.05
C ALA A 194 -6.82 -3.45 -1.79
N HIS A 195 -7.01 -4.70 -2.17
CA HIS A 195 -6.05 -5.77 -1.98
C HIS A 195 -4.97 -5.71 -3.07
N VAL A 196 -3.71 -5.68 -2.66
CA VAL A 196 -2.54 -5.76 -3.54
C VAL A 196 -2.02 -7.20 -3.51
N PRO A 197 -2.33 -8.04 -4.51
CA PRO A 197 -1.89 -9.44 -4.51
C PRO A 197 -0.40 -9.54 -4.90
N TYR A 198 0.48 -9.05 -4.03
CA TYR A 198 1.93 -9.09 -4.16
C TYR A 198 2.61 -9.75 -2.95
N GLY A 199 3.78 -10.36 -3.19
CA GLY A 199 4.64 -10.92 -2.14
C GLY A 199 4.32 -12.35 -1.71
N VAL A 200 5.16 -12.89 -0.83
CA VAL A 200 5.06 -14.29 -0.35
C VAL A 200 3.78 -14.62 0.40
N ALA A 201 3.01 -13.63 0.87
CA ALA A 201 1.71 -13.86 1.49
C ALA A 201 0.65 -14.37 0.51
N GLN A 202 0.87 -14.22 -0.80
CA GLN A 202 -0.10 -14.53 -1.84
C GLN A 202 0.01 -15.93 -2.42
N LYS A 203 1.08 -16.66 -2.09
CA LYS A 203 1.30 -18.02 -2.59
C LYS A 203 0.39 -18.96 -1.81
N THR A 204 -0.77 -19.29 -2.38
CA THR A 204 -1.53 -20.48 -1.95
C THR A 204 -0.67 -21.71 -2.20
N ALA A 205 -0.66 -22.64 -1.25
CA ALA A 205 -0.13 -23.99 -1.49
C ALA A 205 -0.78 -24.55 -2.77
N PRO A 206 -0.06 -25.31 -3.62
CA PRO A 206 -0.67 -25.93 -4.78
C PRO A 206 -1.88 -26.74 -4.29
N GLU A 207 -3.04 -26.54 -4.92
CA GLU A 207 -4.15 -27.47 -4.77
C GLU A 207 -3.60 -28.87 -5.08
N GLU A 208 -3.61 -29.75 -4.08
CA GLU A 208 -3.38 -31.16 -4.32
C GLU A 208 -4.46 -31.61 -5.30
N ALA A 209 -4.05 -31.80 -6.56
CA ALA A 209 -4.84 -32.50 -7.55
C ALA A 209 -5.06 -33.93 -7.02
N CYS A 210 -6.22 -34.16 -6.41
CA CYS A 210 -6.78 -35.50 -6.21
C CYS A 210 -7.38 -36.02 -7.51
#